data_AF-A0A835IT69-F1
#
_entry.id   AF-A0A835IT69-F1
#
_cell.length_a   1.000
_cell.length_b   1.000
_cell.length_c   1.000
_cell.angle_alpha   90.00
_cell.angle_beta   90.00
_cell.angle_gamma   90.00
#
_symmetry.space_group_name_H-M   'P 1'
#
loop_
_entity.id
_entity.type
_entity.pdbx_description
1 polymer ?
#
loop_
_entity_poly.entity_id
_entity_poly.type
_entity_poly.pdbx_seq_one_letter_code
_entity_poly.pdbx_strand_id
1 'polypeptide(L)'
;MELEIDKLLRAAWIAGIFPILLASLPITRIASFHRILSGFSNRGKTMQSAYKKFTVPQRFFLHFYVVAVVWTTLLLLMTWVYACKMVPLGNEPLHYSMIASHLTGGSHIFSMHKSHSTPLERRYTVWRTVLLLLLMEVQVWRRLFETVYVFSYSPSARMHIFGYFTGLFSCAPEVVNFAAHCVAEFIVKGREKMPIFEFDWFGYVNPLTKLGWLQWIGAAICIWGWIHQHSCHVILGSLREHKEQTDGYVIPHGDWFEIVSCPHYLAEIVIYAGLLVASGGSDPTIWLLFGFVVAPLP
;
A
#
# COMPACT_ATOMS: atom_id res chain seq x y z
N MET A 1 23.59 -3.21 -6.84
CA MET A 1 22.50 -2.32 -7.28
C MET A 1 21.20 -2.56 -6.52
N GLU A 2 20.63 -3.78 -6.52
CA GLU A 2 19.39 -4.08 -5.77
C GLU A 2 19.48 -3.75 -4.27
N LEU A 3 20.62 -4.10 -3.65
CA LEU A 3 20.88 -3.84 -2.23
C LEU A 3 21.09 -2.35 -1.91
N GLU A 4 21.31 -1.50 -2.92
CA GLU A 4 21.44 -0.05 -2.75
C GLU A 4 20.09 0.64 -2.92
N ILE A 5 19.25 0.17 -3.85
CA ILE A 5 17.91 0.72 -4.08
C ILE A 5 16.98 0.43 -2.90
N ASP A 6 16.98 -0.79 -2.36
CA ASP A 6 16.19 -1.13 -1.16
C ASP A 6 16.63 -0.28 0.05
N LYS A 7 17.93 -0.03 0.21
CA LYS A 7 18.44 0.87 1.25
C LYS A 7 18.02 2.32 1.01
N LEU A 8 18.09 2.81 -0.22
CA LEU A 8 17.66 4.16 -0.59
C LEU A 8 16.16 4.35 -0.36
N LEU A 9 15.36 3.34 -0.70
CA LEU A 9 13.92 3.34 -0.47
C LEU A 9 13.60 3.40 1.03
N ARG A 10 14.23 2.52 1.83
CA ARG A 10 14.06 2.53 3.29
C ARG A 10 14.51 3.86 3.89
N ALA A 11 15.62 4.42 3.41
CA ALA A 11 16.08 5.73 3.82
C ALA A 11 15.07 6.83 3.45
N ALA A 12 14.45 6.77 2.27
CA ALA A 12 13.40 7.69 1.86
C ALA A 12 12.15 7.59 2.76
N TRP A 13 11.72 6.37 3.10
CA TRP A 13 10.63 6.15 4.06
C TRP A 13 10.97 6.73 5.44
N ILE A 14 12.16 6.43 5.97
CA ILE A 14 12.62 6.98 7.26
C ILE A 14 12.66 8.52 7.21
N ALA A 15 13.19 9.10 6.12
CA ALA A 15 13.23 10.54 5.92
C ALA A 15 11.84 11.19 5.81
N GLY A 16 10.83 10.44 5.33
CA GLY A 16 9.43 10.88 5.30
C GLY A 16 8.73 10.78 6.66
N ILE A 17 8.98 9.71 7.42
CA ILE A 17 8.37 9.45 8.73
C ILE A 17 8.96 10.35 9.81
N PHE A 18 10.28 10.56 9.81
CA PHE A 18 11.01 11.24 10.88
C PHE A 18 10.52 12.68 11.14
N PRO A 19 10.28 13.53 10.12
CA PRO A 19 9.73 14.88 10.34
C PRO A 19 8.31 14.87 10.93
N ILE A 20 7.50 13.87 10.57
CA ILE A 20 6.12 13.72 11.08
C ILE A 20 6.15 13.33 12.55
N LEU A 21 6.99 12.36 12.93
CA LEU A 21 7.18 11.95 14.32
C LEU A 21 7.80 13.07 15.17
N LEU A 22 8.74 13.83 14.62
CA LEU A 22 9.34 14.95 15.35
C LEU A 22 8.31 16.06 15.63
N ALA A 23 7.27 16.15 14.80
CA ALA A 23 6.17 17.09 14.94
C ALA A 23 5.00 16.56 15.78
N SER A 24 4.92 15.27 16.06
CA SER A 24 3.93 14.73 17.01
C SER A 24 4.42 14.84 18.46
N LEU A 25 5.74 15.01 18.68
CA LEU A 25 6.31 15.13 20.01
C LEU A 25 6.16 16.57 20.59
N PRO A 26 5.60 16.72 21.81
CA PRO A 26 5.42 18.03 22.47
C PRO A 26 6.74 18.54 23.08
N ILE A 27 7.77 18.72 22.25
CA ILE A 27 9.10 19.19 22.68
C ILE A 27 9.22 20.69 22.43
N THR A 28 9.25 21.47 23.52
CA THR A 28 9.33 22.94 23.50
C THR A 28 10.57 23.50 22.78
N ARG A 29 11.68 22.75 22.72
CA ARG A 29 12.91 23.14 22.01
C ARG A 29 12.80 23.11 20.47
N ILE A 30 11.76 22.49 19.93
CA ILE A 30 11.55 22.28 18.48
C ILE A 30 10.50 23.26 17.93
N ALA A 31 10.03 24.23 18.73
CA ALA A 31 8.98 25.18 18.35
C ALA A 31 9.23 25.91 17.01
N SER A 32 10.48 26.27 16.71
CA SER A 32 10.85 26.86 15.42
C SER A 32 10.69 25.91 14.23
N PHE A 33 11.01 24.62 14.44
CA PHE A 33 10.84 23.58 13.42
C PHE A 33 9.37 23.20 13.25
N HIS A 34 8.59 23.13 14.34
CA HIS A 34 7.13 23.02 14.32
C HIS A 34 6.49 24.15 13.50
N ARG A 35 6.99 25.39 13.63
CA ARG A 35 6.51 26.54 12.85
C ARG A 35 6.86 26.43 11.35
N ILE A 36 8.03 25.91 11.02
CA ILE A 36 8.44 25.68 9.63
C ILE A 36 7.62 24.53 9.03
N LEU A 37 7.49 23.42 9.74
CA LEU A 37 6.75 22.25 9.28
C LEU A 37 5.25 22.51 9.17
N SER A 38 4.65 23.22 10.13
CA SER A 38 3.26 23.69 10.00
C SER A 38 3.09 24.64 8.81
N GLY A 39 4.10 25.46 8.49
CA GLY A 39 4.14 26.25 7.25
C GLY A 39 4.05 25.39 5.98
N PHE A 40 4.68 24.21 5.96
CA PHE A 40 4.59 23.22 4.88
C PHE A 40 3.33 22.34 4.92
N SER A 41 2.77 22.10 6.11
CA SER A 41 1.60 21.24 6.36
C SER A 41 0.26 21.98 6.22
N ASN A 42 0.24 23.30 6.36
CA ASN A 42 -0.95 24.12 6.22
C ASN A 42 -1.59 23.93 4.83
N ARG A 43 -2.81 23.37 4.79
CA ARG A 43 -3.59 23.15 3.57
C ARG A 43 -4.82 24.05 3.54
N GLY A 44 -5.12 24.62 2.37
CA GLY A 44 -6.37 25.34 2.14
C GLY A 44 -6.50 26.65 2.92
N LYS A 45 -7.49 26.75 3.82
CA LYS A 45 -7.92 28.01 4.46
C LYS A 45 -6.93 28.58 5.48
N THR A 46 -5.94 27.81 5.94
CA THR A 46 -4.90 28.26 6.88
C THR A 46 -3.62 28.76 6.18
N MET A 47 -3.58 28.77 4.84
CA MET A 47 -2.38 29.09 4.07
C MET A 47 -2.28 30.61 3.79
N GLN A 48 -1.16 31.23 4.19
CA GLN A 48 -0.91 32.64 3.95
C GLN A 48 -0.83 32.98 2.45
N SER A 49 -1.32 34.18 2.08
CA SER A 49 -1.51 34.68 0.71
C SER A 49 -0.29 34.50 -0.23
N ALA A 50 0.94 34.62 0.30
CA ALA A 50 2.18 34.52 -0.47
C ALA A 50 2.45 33.12 -1.09
N TYR A 51 1.93 32.05 -0.48
CA TYR A 51 2.19 30.67 -0.92
C TYR A 51 1.20 30.14 -1.97
N LYS A 52 0.19 30.93 -2.37
CA LYS A 52 -0.79 30.53 -3.40
C LYS A 52 -0.16 30.21 -4.76
N LYS A 53 1.07 30.67 -5.04
CA LYS A 53 1.77 30.50 -6.33
C LYS A 53 2.34 29.08 -6.53
N PHE A 54 2.68 28.36 -5.47
CA PHE A 54 3.27 27.01 -5.52
C PHE A 54 2.28 25.92 -5.11
N THR A 55 1.02 26.08 -5.53
CA THR A 55 -0.05 25.14 -5.18
C THR A 55 -0.84 24.69 -6.38
N VAL A 56 -1.25 23.44 -6.33
CA VAL A 56 -2.00 22.74 -7.36
C VAL A 56 -3.40 22.44 -6.83
N PRO A 57 -4.45 22.50 -7.69
CA PRO A 57 -5.81 22.15 -7.27
C PRO A 57 -5.87 20.71 -6.73
N GLN A 58 -6.65 20.49 -5.66
CA GLN A 58 -6.76 19.17 -5.03
C GLN A 58 -7.34 18.09 -5.97
N ARG A 59 -8.07 18.45 -7.03
CA ARG A 59 -8.52 17.50 -8.06
C ARG A 59 -7.38 16.71 -8.72
N PHE A 60 -6.14 17.19 -8.66
CA PHE A 60 -4.96 16.47 -9.19
C PHE A 60 -4.61 15.25 -8.34
N PHE A 61 -5.29 15.03 -7.20
CA PHE A 61 -5.17 13.78 -6.46
C PHE A 61 -5.55 12.55 -7.29
N LEU A 62 -6.44 12.72 -8.29
CA LEU A 62 -6.78 11.69 -9.27
C LEU A 62 -5.53 11.13 -9.96
N HIS A 63 -4.54 11.97 -10.29
CA HIS A 63 -3.33 11.53 -10.97
C HIS A 63 -2.53 10.51 -10.14
N PHE A 64 -2.47 10.67 -8.81
CA PHE A 64 -1.79 9.69 -7.97
C PHE A 64 -2.46 8.33 -8.05
N TYR A 65 -3.79 8.27 -8.00
CA TYR A 65 -4.51 7.00 -8.06
C TYR A 65 -4.44 6.37 -9.44
N VAL A 66 -4.49 7.15 -10.51
CA VAL A 66 -4.27 6.63 -11.88
C VAL A 66 -2.87 6.03 -12.00
N VAL A 67 -1.81 6.77 -11.60
CA VAL A 67 -0.43 6.27 -11.64
C VAL A 67 -0.28 5.04 -10.74
N ALA A 68 -0.88 5.06 -9.55
CA ALA A 68 -0.86 3.92 -8.63
C ALA A 68 -1.49 2.68 -9.26
N VAL A 69 -2.69 2.77 -9.85
CA VAL A 69 -3.33 1.64 -10.57
C VAL A 69 -2.41 1.11 -11.67
N VAL A 70 -1.82 1.98 -12.49
CA VAL A 70 -0.93 1.53 -13.57
C VAL A 70 0.30 0.82 -13.00
N TRP A 71 0.88 1.32 -11.91
CA TRP A 71 2.05 0.68 -11.30
C TRP A 71 1.72 -0.62 -10.58
N THR A 72 0.63 -0.67 -9.83
CA THR A 72 0.21 -1.88 -9.10
C THR A 72 -0.26 -2.97 -10.06
N THR A 73 -0.98 -2.64 -11.14
CA THR A 73 -1.36 -3.61 -12.20
C THR A 73 -0.12 -4.21 -12.87
N LEU A 74 0.86 -3.39 -13.24
CA LEU A 74 2.10 -3.86 -13.85
C LEU A 74 2.88 -4.76 -12.90
N LEU A 75 3.06 -4.35 -11.64
CA LEU A 75 3.72 -5.17 -10.62
C LEU A 75 3.01 -6.50 -10.40
N LEU A 76 1.68 -6.47 -10.27
CA LEU A 76 0.85 -7.65 -10.07
C LEU A 76 1.00 -8.61 -11.25
N LEU A 77 0.86 -8.13 -12.49
CA LEU A 77 0.97 -8.96 -13.69
C LEU A 77 2.36 -9.60 -13.81
N MET A 78 3.43 -8.81 -13.64
CA MET A 78 4.80 -9.31 -13.74
C MET A 78 5.12 -10.32 -12.64
N THR A 79 4.68 -10.06 -11.40
CA THR A 79 4.86 -10.98 -10.27
C THR A 79 4.04 -12.25 -10.45
N TRP A 80 2.81 -12.14 -10.99
CA TRP A 80 1.95 -13.29 -11.28
C TRP A 80 2.56 -14.20 -12.34
N VAL A 81 3.03 -13.63 -13.45
CA VAL A 81 3.72 -14.38 -14.51
C VAL A 81 4.97 -15.05 -13.96
N TYR A 82 5.75 -14.34 -13.13
CA TYR A 82 6.92 -14.92 -12.45
C TYR A 82 6.52 -16.08 -11.52
N ALA A 83 5.45 -15.92 -10.73
CA ALA A 83 4.93 -16.95 -9.84
C ALA A 83 4.51 -18.22 -10.59
N CYS A 84 3.82 -18.05 -11.72
CA CYS A 84 3.37 -19.15 -12.57
C CYS A 84 4.55 -19.92 -13.17
N LYS A 85 5.60 -19.21 -13.62
CA LYS A 85 6.82 -19.85 -14.15
C LYS A 85 7.62 -20.62 -13.10
N MET A 86 7.43 -20.34 -11.81
CA MET A 86 8.07 -21.08 -10.72
C MET A 86 7.37 -22.39 -10.34
N VAL A 87 6.19 -22.67 -10.91
CA VAL A 87 5.47 -23.94 -10.76
C VAL A 87 6.07 -24.95 -11.73
N PRO A 88 6.73 -26.03 -11.28
CA PRO A 88 7.08 -27.13 -12.16
C PRO A 88 5.79 -27.85 -12.53
N LEU A 89 5.60 -28.13 -13.82
CA LEU A 89 4.73 -29.21 -14.27
C LEU A 89 5.29 -30.52 -13.70
N GLY A 90 4.82 -30.91 -12.51
CA GLY A 90 5.28 -32.12 -11.84
C GLY A 90 4.43 -32.40 -10.61
N ASN A 91 3.42 -33.24 -10.78
CA ASN A 91 2.64 -33.82 -9.70
C ASN A 91 3.57 -34.64 -8.79
N GLU A 92 3.87 -34.16 -7.59
CA GLU A 92 4.25 -35.02 -6.48
C GLU A 92 3.42 -34.70 -5.22
N PRO A 93 3.02 -35.71 -4.43
CA PRO A 93 2.02 -35.56 -3.39
C PRO A 93 2.66 -35.07 -2.08
N LEU A 94 2.54 -33.78 -1.79
CA LEU A 94 3.03 -33.11 -0.57
C LEU A 94 1.94 -33.09 0.52
N HIS A 95 1.66 -34.23 1.17
CA HIS A 95 0.66 -34.30 2.24
C HIS A 95 1.24 -34.29 3.67
N TYR A 96 2.53 -34.61 3.90
CA TYR A 96 3.07 -34.74 5.26
C TYR A 96 3.84 -33.52 5.79
N SER A 97 4.47 -32.71 4.93
CA SER A 97 5.18 -31.49 5.34
C SER A 97 4.27 -30.28 5.53
N MET A 98 3.12 -30.28 4.84
CA MET A 98 2.11 -29.23 4.88
C MET A 98 1.49 -29.07 6.27
N ILE A 99 1.16 -30.18 6.94
CA ILE A 99 0.52 -30.18 8.26
C ILE A 99 1.47 -29.67 9.35
N ALA A 100 2.74 -30.07 9.30
CA ALA A 100 3.75 -29.60 10.25
C ALA A 100 4.03 -28.09 10.10
N SER A 101 4.12 -27.57 8.87
CA SER A 101 4.33 -26.14 8.60
C SER A 101 3.11 -25.27 8.89
N HIS A 102 1.88 -25.82 8.79
CA HIS A 102 0.66 -25.09 9.13
C HIS A 102 0.48 -24.98 10.65
N LEU A 103 0.89 -25.99 11.43
CA LEU A 103 0.81 -25.99 12.89
C LEU A 103 1.93 -25.17 13.56
N THR A 104 3.11 -25.06 12.94
CA THR A 104 4.25 -24.26 13.47
C THR A 104 4.34 -22.87 12.83
N GLY A 105 3.20 -22.16 12.73
CA GLY A 105 3.14 -20.78 12.27
C GLY A 105 4.34 -19.96 12.76
N GLY A 106 5.30 -19.69 11.87
CA GLY A 106 6.44 -18.82 12.13
C GLY A 106 7.32 -19.18 13.34
N SER A 107 7.98 -20.33 13.36
CA SER A 107 9.06 -20.60 14.34
C SER A 107 10.48 -20.56 13.74
N HIS A 108 10.73 -19.68 12.76
CA HIS A 108 12.09 -19.19 12.45
C HIS A 108 12.26 -17.71 12.91
N ILE A 109 11.63 -17.35 14.04
CA ILE A 109 11.73 -16.04 14.69
C ILE A 109 13.18 -15.65 15.05
N PHE A 110 14.16 -16.57 15.00
CA PHE A 110 15.58 -16.21 15.09
C PHE A 110 16.47 -17.11 14.23
N SER A 111 16.60 -16.83 12.93
CA SER A 111 17.87 -17.11 12.24
C SER A 111 18.14 -16.09 11.16
N MET A 112 18.77 -14.99 11.59
CA MET A 112 19.45 -14.04 10.73
C MET A 112 20.69 -14.71 10.11
N HIS A 113 20.48 -15.66 9.20
CA HIS A 113 21.52 -16.15 8.31
C HIS A 113 20.89 -16.60 7.00
N LYS A 114 21.18 -15.83 5.95
CA LYS A 114 20.81 -16.06 4.56
C LYS A 114 21.51 -17.34 4.08
N SER A 115 20.90 -18.50 4.28
CA SER A 115 21.46 -19.80 3.93
C SER A 115 20.37 -20.63 3.24
N HIS A 116 20.43 -20.69 1.91
CA HIS A 116 19.68 -21.59 1.03
C HIS A 116 18.21 -21.86 1.41
N SER A 117 17.33 -20.89 1.12
CA SER A 117 15.87 -21.08 1.14
C SER A 117 15.50 -22.28 0.27
N THR A 118 14.65 -23.18 0.77
CA THR A 118 14.17 -24.31 -0.05
C THR A 118 13.34 -23.77 -1.24
N PRO A 119 13.30 -24.46 -2.38
CA PRO A 119 12.49 -24.04 -3.53
C PRO A 119 11.01 -23.80 -3.19
N LEU A 120 10.50 -24.49 -2.17
CA LEU A 120 9.11 -24.40 -1.71
C LEU A 120 8.82 -23.10 -0.93
N GLU A 121 9.71 -22.71 -0.01
CA GLU A 121 9.62 -21.44 0.72
C GLU A 121 9.67 -20.23 -0.21
N ARG A 122 10.51 -20.31 -1.25
CA ARG A 122 10.57 -19.26 -2.28
C ARG A 122 9.24 -19.12 -3.01
N ARG A 123 8.61 -20.23 -3.41
CA ARG A 123 7.28 -20.20 -4.05
C ARG A 123 6.23 -19.58 -3.15
N TYR A 124 6.18 -19.99 -1.89
CA TYR A 124 5.26 -19.44 -0.92
C TYR A 124 5.43 -17.93 -0.75
N THR A 125 6.68 -17.47 -0.68
CA THR A 125 7.01 -16.05 -0.59
C THR A 125 6.49 -15.26 -1.79
N VAL A 126 6.65 -15.80 -3.01
CA VAL A 126 6.16 -15.15 -4.23
C VAL A 126 4.63 -15.10 -4.26
N TRP A 127 3.94 -16.20 -3.96
CA TRP A 127 2.47 -16.22 -3.93
C TRP A 127 1.88 -15.35 -2.82
N ARG A 128 2.58 -15.23 -1.68
CA ARG A 128 2.25 -14.26 -0.64
C ARG A 128 2.34 -12.82 -1.18
N THR A 129 3.40 -12.48 -1.91
CA THR A 129 3.53 -11.16 -2.56
C THR A 129 2.40 -10.92 -3.57
N VAL A 130 2.02 -11.92 -4.35
CA VAL A 130 0.86 -11.85 -5.26
C VAL A 130 -0.43 -11.52 -4.50
N LEU A 131 -0.70 -12.19 -3.37
CA LEU A 131 -1.87 -11.89 -2.54
C LEU A 131 -1.84 -10.45 -2.01
N LEU A 132 -0.70 -9.98 -1.52
CA LEU A 132 -0.56 -8.60 -1.03
C LEU A 132 -0.78 -7.58 -2.15
N LEU A 133 -0.23 -7.82 -3.34
CA LEU A 133 -0.44 -6.97 -4.51
C LEU A 133 -1.90 -6.98 -4.96
N LEU A 134 -2.60 -8.12 -4.89
CA LEU A 134 -4.05 -8.19 -5.16
C LEU A 134 -4.85 -7.32 -4.17
N LEU A 135 -4.55 -7.41 -2.87
CA LEU A 135 -5.22 -6.60 -1.85
C LEU A 135 -4.98 -5.09 -2.08
N MET A 136 -3.73 -4.73 -2.40
CA MET A 136 -3.37 -3.35 -2.75
C MET A 136 -4.05 -2.88 -4.04
N GLU A 137 -4.10 -3.71 -5.07
CA GLU A 137 -4.77 -3.43 -6.34
C GLU A 137 -6.24 -3.08 -6.11
N VAL A 138 -6.96 -3.93 -5.37
CA VAL A 138 -8.38 -3.70 -5.01
C VAL A 138 -8.55 -2.41 -4.21
N GLN A 139 -7.64 -2.13 -3.26
CA GLN A 139 -7.68 -0.89 -2.48
C GLN A 139 -7.48 0.35 -3.36
N VAL A 140 -6.50 0.33 -4.27
CA VAL A 140 -6.16 1.48 -5.13
C VAL A 140 -7.28 1.72 -6.16
N TRP A 141 -7.84 0.67 -6.77
CA TRP A 141 -9.00 0.80 -7.66
C TRP A 141 -10.20 1.43 -6.96
N ARG A 142 -10.53 0.98 -5.74
CA ARG A 142 -11.61 1.60 -4.97
C ARG A 142 -11.31 3.07 -4.67
N ARG A 143 -10.08 3.41 -4.27
CA ARG A 143 -9.70 4.82 -4.03
C ARG A 143 -9.77 5.68 -5.30
N LEU A 144 -9.42 5.13 -6.46
CA LEU A 144 -9.62 5.79 -7.75
C LEU A 144 -11.11 6.03 -8.01
N PHE A 145 -11.94 5.00 -7.83
CA PHE A 145 -13.39 5.11 -7.97
C PHE A 145 -13.99 6.18 -7.04
N GLU A 146 -13.65 6.15 -5.75
CA GLU A 146 -14.10 7.14 -4.77
C GLU A 146 -13.65 8.56 -5.15
N THR A 147 -12.45 8.71 -5.69
CA THR A 147 -11.92 10.00 -6.15
C THR A 147 -12.71 10.58 -7.33
N VAL A 148 -13.25 9.72 -8.20
CA VAL A 148 -14.04 10.13 -9.36
C VAL A 148 -15.50 10.37 -8.99
N TYR A 149 -16.10 9.49 -8.18
CA TYR A 149 -17.55 9.43 -7.98
C TYR A 149 -18.03 9.89 -6.60
N VAL A 150 -17.22 9.76 -5.56
CA VAL A 150 -17.63 10.05 -4.17
C VAL A 150 -17.07 11.40 -3.70
N PHE A 151 -15.86 11.76 -4.13
CA PHE A 151 -15.20 12.99 -3.70
C PHE A 151 -15.46 14.17 -4.64
N SER A 152 -16.35 15.07 -4.20
CA SER A 152 -16.43 16.42 -4.76
C SER A 152 -15.33 17.30 -4.15
N TYR A 153 -14.30 17.59 -4.95
CA TYR A 153 -13.21 18.50 -4.55
C TYR A 153 -13.66 19.95 -4.68
N SER A 154 -13.67 20.66 -3.56
CA SER A 154 -13.96 22.10 -3.57
C SER A 154 -12.91 22.86 -4.42
N PRO A 155 -13.30 23.81 -5.28
CA PRO A 155 -12.39 24.54 -6.16
C PRO A 155 -11.34 25.37 -5.41
N SER A 156 -11.58 25.66 -4.13
CA SER A 156 -10.64 26.37 -3.26
C SER A 156 -9.59 25.48 -2.59
N ALA A 157 -9.74 24.15 -2.68
CA ALA A 157 -8.84 23.22 -2.00
C ALA A 157 -7.56 22.99 -2.82
N ARG A 158 -6.41 23.15 -2.17
CA ARG A 158 -5.09 23.17 -2.83
C ARG A 158 -4.07 22.32 -2.09
N MET A 159 -3.12 21.74 -2.85
CA MET A 159 -1.98 20.96 -2.38
C MET A 159 -0.66 21.60 -2.82
N HIS A 160 0.41 21.42 -2.04
CA HIS A 160 1.74 21.94 -2.36
C HIS A 160 2.37 21.20 -3.56
N ILE A 161 2.93 21.95 -4.52
CA ILE A 161 3.44 21.38 -5.78
C ILE A 161 4.66 20.46 -5.59
N PHE A 162 5.50 20.74 -4.60
CA PHE A 162 6.63 19.86 -4.27
C PHE A 162 6.14 18.51 -3.73
N GLY A 163 5.14 18.52 -2.84
CA GLY A 163 4.50 17.28 -2.39
C GLY A 163 3.83 16.53 -3.54
N TYR A 164 3.34 17.25 -4.54
CA TYR A 164 2.76 16.64 -5.74
C TYR A 164 3.78 15.83 -6.55
N PHE A 165 4.92 16.43 -6.89
CA PHE A 165 5.95 15.71 -7.63
C PHE A 165 6.60 14.61 -6.81
N THR A 166 6.86 14.84 -5.52
CA THR A 166 7.43 13.81 -4.64
C THR A 166 6.53 12.57 -4.60
N GLY A 167 5.22 12.73 -4.40
CA GLY A 167 4.31 11.58 -4.35
C GLY A 167 4.10 10.89 -5.69
N LEU A 168 4.26 11.59 -6.81
CA LEU A 168 4.06 11.01 -8.15
C LEU A 168 5.27 10.16 -8.58
N PHE A 169 6.48 10.63 -8.26
CA PHE A 169 7.72 9.98 -8.70
C PHE A 169 8.34 9.03 -7.68
N SER A 170 7.92 9.07 -6.40
CA SER A 170 8.51 8.23 -5.36
C SER A 170 8.40 6.74 -5.65
N CYS A 171 7.29 6.29 -6.24
CA CYS A 171 7.01 4.87 -6.47
C CYS A 171 7.53 4.33 -7.82
N ALA A 172 8.00 5.20 -8.72
CA ALA A 172 8.40 4.80 -10.08
C ALA A 172 9.71 3.99 -10.17
N PRO A 173 10.77 4.29 -9.40
CA PRO A 173 12.03 3.55 -9.49
C PRO A 173 11.88 2.06 -9.16
N GLU A 174 11.03 1.71 -8.21
CA GLU A 174 10.81 0.31 -7.79
C GLU A 174 10.19 -0.53 -8.91
N VAL A 175 9.11 -0.02 -9.51
CA VAL A 175 8.38 -0.71 -10.58
C VAL A 175 9.27 -0.89 -11.80
N VAL A 176 10.02 0.14 -12.18
CA VAL A 176 10.94 0.10 -13.32
C VAL A 176 12.07 -0.91 -13.08
N ASN A 177 12.64 -0.95 -11.87
CA ASN A 177 13.70 -1.92 -11.54
C ASN A 177 13.18 -3.36 -11.56
N PHE A 178 12.01 -3.60 -10.97
CA PHE A 178 11.41 -4.94 -10.98
C PHE A 178 11.06 -5.39 -12.41
N ALA A 179 10.51 -4.50 -13.23
CA ALA A 179 10.26 -4.75 -14.64
C ALA A 179 11.56 -5.06 -15.40
N ALA A 180 12.62 -4.28 -15.18
CA ALA A 180 13.93 -4.50 -15.80
C ALA A 180 14.53 -5.86 -15.42
N HIS A 181 14.40 -6.29 -14.16
CA HIS A 181 14.83 -7.62 -13.71
C HIS A 181 14.04 -8.72 -14.43
N CYS A 182 12.71 -8.60 -14.49
CA CYS A 182 11.88 -9.58 -15.18
C CYS A 182 12.21 -9.67 -16.68
N VAL A 183 12.47 -8.53 -17.33
CA VAL A 183 12.87 -8.46 -18.73
C VAL A 183 14.27 -9.06 -18.92
N ALA A 184 15.23 -8.75 -18.05
CA ALA A 184 16.57 -9.34 -18.11
C ALA A 184 16.52 -10.87 -17.93
N GLU A 185 15.77 -11.37 -16.96
CA GLU A 185 15.57 -12.80 -16.76
C GLU A 185 14.88 -13.44 -17.97
N PHE A 186 13.89 -12.75 -18.56
CA PHE A 186 13.22 -13.22 -19.78
C PHE A 186 14.17 -13.24 -20.98
N ILE A 187 15.06 -12.25 -21.15
CA ILE A 187 16.03 -12.22 -22.25
C ILE A 187 17.09 -13.30 -22.07
N VAL A 188 17.59 -13.49 -20.83
CA VAL A 188 18.62 -14.49 -20.52
C VAL A 188 18.07 -15.92 -20.62
N LYS A 189 16.84 -16.14 -20.16
CA LYS A 189 16.19 -17.47 -20.14
C LYS A 189 15.35 -17.76 -21.40
N GLY A 190 15.03 -16.73 -22.18
CA GLY A 190 14.14 -16.76 -23.36
C GLY A 190 14.70 -17.44 -24.60
N ARG A 191 15.79 -18.21 -24.50
CA ARG A 191 16.22 -19.12 -25.56
C ARG A 191 15.54 -20.51 -25.46
N GLU A 192 14.83 -20.82 -24.38
CA GLU A 192 14.08 -22.08 -24.28
C GLU A 192 12.56 -21.85 -24.32
N LYS A 193 11.99 -22.21 -25.47
CA LYS A 193 10.59 -22.56 -25.78
C LYS A 193 9.49 -21.85 -24.96
N MET A 194 8.77 -20.94 -25.62
CA MET A 194 7.42 -20.54 -25.22
C MET A 194 6.51 -21.78 -25.22
N PRO A 195 5.94 -22.21 -24.07
CA PRO A 195 4.86 -23.19 -24.10
C PRO A 195 3.59 -22.50 -24.60
N ILE A 196 2.80 -23.27 -25.34
CA ILE A 196 1.51 -22.86 -25.90
C ILE A 196 0.58 -22.52 -24.72
N PHE A 197 -0.12 -21.38 -24.84
CA PHE A 197 -0.98 -20.79 -23.81
C PHE A 197 -2.25 -21.64 -23.65
N GLU A 198 -2.21 -22.70 -22.85
CA GLU A 198 -3.43 -23.38 -22.38
C GLU A 198 -3.96 -22.66 -21.13
N PHE A 199 -5.16 -22.09 -21.26
CA PHE A 199 -5.76 -21.16 -20.28
C PHE A 199 -6.49 -21.94 -19.17
N ASP A 200 -5.77 -22.63 -18.28
CA ASP A 200 -6.37 -23.26 -17.10
C ASP A 200 -6.44 -22.29 -15.91
N TRP A 201 -7.53 -21.53 -15.82
CA TRP A 201 -7.77 -20.54 -14.75
C TRP A 201 -7.61 -21.12 -13.35
N PHE A 202 -8.06 -22.36 -13.13
CA PHE A 202 -8.06 -22.99 -11.81
C PHE A 202 -6.64 -23.35 -11.37
N GLY A 203 -5.79 -23.84 -12.29
CA GLY A 203 -4.37 -24.09 -12.04
C GLY A 203 -3.59 -22.84 -11.61
N TYR A 204 -3.95 -21.65 -12.14
CA TYR A 204 -3.28 -20.39 -11.82
C TYR A 204 -3.67 -19.78 -10.47
N VAL A 205 -4.87 -20.05 -9.96
CA VAL A 205 -5.32 -19.50 -8.66
C VAL A 205 -5.18 -20.49 -7.50
N ASN A 206 -5.07 -21.79 -7.79
CA ASN A 206 -4.92 -22.86 -6.79
C ASN A 206 -3.76 -22.65 -5.79
N PRO A 207 -2.62 -22.02 -6.15
CA PRO A 207 -1.57 -21.75 -5.17
C PRO A 207 -1.96 -20.70 -4.10
N LEU A 208 -2.89 -19.79 -4.39
CA LEU A 208 -3.36 -18.79 -3.42
C LEU A 208 -4.16 -19.45 -2.29
N THR A 209 -4.94 -20.49 -2.57
CA THR A 209 -5.71 -21.22 -1.55
C THR A 209 -4.82 -22.03 -0.60
N LYS A 210 -3.59 -22.33 -1.03
CA LYS A 210 -2.57 -23.02 -0.23
C LYS A 210 -1.75 -22.09 0.66
N LEU A 211 -2.05 -20.78 0.68
CA LEU A 211 -1.42 -19.84 1.60
C LEU A 211 -1.82 -20.14 3.05
N GLY A 212 -0.95 -19.81 4.00
CA GLY A 212 -1.18 -20.05 5.41
C GLY A 212 -2.37 -19.27 5.97
N TRP A 213 -2.92 -19.77 7.07
CA TRP A 213 -3.97 -19.11 7.86
C TRP A 213 -3.66 -17.66 8.24
N LEU A 214 -2.40 -17.32 8.55
CA LEU A 214 -1.99 -15.95 8.86
C LEU A 214 -2.26 -14.97 7.71
N GLN A 215 -2.09 -15.42 6.46
CA GLN A 215 -2.35 -14.63 5.25
C GLN A 215 -3.83 -14.31 5.12
N TRP A 216 -4.68 -15.32 5.37
CA TRP A 216 -6.13 -15.17 5.33
C TRP A 216 -6.66 -14.32 6.50
N ILE A 217 -6.08 -14.43 7.69
CA ILE A 217 -6.38 -13.55 8.82
C ILE A 217 -6.01 -12.11 8.45
N GLY A 218 -4.81 -11.87 7.92
CA GLY A 218 -4.38 -10.54 7.48
C GLY A 218 -5.27 -9.98 6.37
N ALA A 219 -5.65 -10.81 5.38
CA ALA A 219 -6.60 -10.43 4.34
C ALA A 219 -7.98 -10.09 4.89
N ALA A 220 -8.49 -10.85 5.87
CA ALA A 220 -9.77 -10.58 6.51
C ALA A 220 -9.74 -9.24 7.27
N ILE A 221 -8.67 -8.96 8.02
CA ILE A 221 -8.45 -7.67 8.69
C ILE A 221 -8.39 -6.53 7.66
N CYS A 222 -7.68 -6.75 6.54
CA CYS A 222 -7.59 -5.79 5.45
C CYS A 222 -8.96 -5.48 4.84
N ILE A 223 -9.77 -6.52 4.56
CA ILE A 223 -11.13 -6.37 4.02
C ILE A 223 -12.04 -5.67 5.03
N TRP A 224 -11.92 -5.98 6.32
CA TRP A 224 -12.67 -5.32 7.38
C TRP A 224 -12.42 -3.81 7.40
N GLY A 225 -11.15 -3.39 7.44
CA GLY A 225 -10.78 -1.98 7.33
C GLY A 225 -11.21 -1.36 6.00
N TRP A 226 -11.16 -2.12 4.90
CA TRP A 226 -11.59 -1.67 3.57
C TRP A 226 -13.09 -1.33 3.54
N ILE A 227 -13.95 -2.13 4.18
CA ILE A 227 -15.40 -1.88 4.24
C ILE A 227 -15.67 -0.59 5.03
N HIS A 228 -15.14 -0.48 6.25
CA HIS A 228 -15.37 0.69 7.11
C HIS A 228 -14.82 1.99 6.50
N GLN A 229 -13.67 1.92 5.84
CA GLN A 229 -13.11 3.07 5.14
C GLN A 229 -14.03 3.57 4.03
N HIS A 230 -14.60 2.65 3.24
CA HIS A 230 -15.53 3.01 2.17
C HIS A 230 -16.80 3.68 2.74
N SER A 231 -17.41 3.06 3.76
CA SER A 231 -18.57 3.63 4.46
C SER A 231 -18.31 5.04 4.96
N CYS A 232 -17.14 5.26 5.57
CA CYS A 232 -16.76 6.59 6.05
C CYS A 232 -16.62 7.62 4.92
N HIS A 233 -16.06 7.24 3.77
CA HIS A 233 -15.93 8.15 2.63
C HIS A 233 -17.28 8.49 1.99
N VAL A 234 -18.19 7.52 1.91
CA VAL A 234 -19.56 7.77 1.41
C VAL A 234 -20.28 8.77 2.31
N ILE A 235 -20.19 8.62 3.65
CA ILE A 235 -20.75 9.58 4.61
C ILE A 235 -20.12 10.97 4.43
N LEU A 236 -18.79 11.07 4.30
CA LEU A 236 -18.12 12.35 4.07
C LEU A 236 -18.47 12.98 2.72
N GLY A 237 -18.72 12.16 1.70
CA GLY A 237 -19.15 12.58 0.37
C GLY A 237 -20.53 13.23 0.41
N SER A 238 -21.51 12.55 1.02
CA SER A 238 -22.90 13.06 1.09
C SER A 238 -23.02 14.36 1.87
N LEU A 239 -22.23 14.54 2.95
CA LEU A 239 -22.21 15.79 3.72
C LEU A 239 -21.70 16.98 2.92
N ARG A 240 -20.83 16.77 1.93
CA ARG A 240 -20.34 17.86 1.08
C ARG A 240 -21.39 18.33 0.08
N GLU A 241 -22.17 17.41 -0.45
CA GLU A 241 -23.29 17.74 -1.33
C GLU A 241 -24.34 18.60 -0.60
N HIS A 242 -24.63 18.27 0.66
CA HIS A 242 -25.52 19.07 1.51
C HIS A 242 -24.91 20.42 1.94
N LYS A 243 -23.60 20.53 2.06
CA LYS A 243 -22.91 21.79 2.39
C LYS A 243 -22.94 22.80 1.25
N GLU A 244 -22.98 22.37 0.00
CA GLU A 244 -23.22 23.31 -1.12
C GLU A 244 -24.61 23.93 -1.04
N GLN A 245 -25.55 23.30 -0.32
CA GLN A 245 -26.92 23.78 -0.09
C GLN A 245 -27.10 24.56 1.22
N THR A 246 -26.23 24.34 2.22
CA THR A 246 -26.33 24.96 3.55
C THR A 246 -24.97 25.46 4.06
N ASP A 247 -24.90 26.73 4.47
CA ASP A 247 -23.64 27.41 4.84
C ASP A 247 -23.01 26.93 6.18
N GLY A 248 -23.57 25.89 6.79
CA GLY A 248 -23.15 25.32 8.07
C GLY A 248 -22.15 24.16 7.96
N TYR A 249 -21.30 23.98 8.97
CA TYR A 249 -20.51 22.77 9.13
C TYR A 249 -21.36 21.67 9.77
N VAL A 250 -21.62 20.59 9.05
CA VAL A 250 -22.39 19.44 9.54
C VAL A 250 -21.43 18.37 10.07
N ILE A 251 -21.72 17.86 11.26
CA ILE A 251 -20.94 16.80 11.91
C ILE A 251 -21.34 15.44 11.31
N PRO A 252 -20.39 14.59 10.89
CA PRO A 252 -20.69 13.25 10.38
C PRO A 252 -21.19 12.32 11.49
N HIS A 253 -22.23 11.56 11.18
CA HIS A 253 -22.79 10.52 12.04
C HIS A 253 -22.86 9.18 11.30
N GLY A 254 -22.73 8.07 12.03
CA GLY A 254 -22.78 6.71 11.49
C GLY A 254 -21.42 6.01 11.35
N ASP A 255 -21.46 4.68 11.36
CA ASP A 255 -20.29 3.80 11.42
C ASP A 255 -19.33 4.21 12.55
N TRP A 256 -18.02 4.21 12.32
CA TRP A 256 -17.01 4.55 13.33
C TRP A 256 -16.92 6.04 13.68
N PHE A 257 -17.71 6.93 13.05
CA PHE A 257 -17.76 8.35 13.44
C PHE A 257 -18.32 8.55 14.84
N GLU A 258 -19.10 7.59 15.36
CA GLU A 258 -19.62 7.64 16.74
C GLU A 258 -18.54 7.35 17.80
N ILE A 259 -17.40 6.78 17.38
CA ILE A 259 -16.33 6.34 18.29
C ILE A 259 -15.10 7.24 18.17
N VAL A 260 -14.73 7.64 16.95
CA VAL A 260 -13.52 8.42 16.68
C VAL A 260 -13.81 9.57 15.72
N SER A 261 -13.08 10.68 15.86
CA SER A 261 -13.25 11.86 15.01
C SER A 261 -12.87 11.62 13.54
N CYS A 262 -11.86 10.78 13.30
CA CYS A 262 -11.33 10.50 11.96
C CYS A 262 -11.29 9.00 11.66
N PRO A 263 -12.45 8.33 11.53
CA PRO A 263 -12.53 6.88 11.37
C PRO A 263 -11.95 6.38 10.04
N HIS A 264 -11.97 7.20 8.99
CA HIS A 264 -11.37 6.87 7.70
C HIS A 264 -9.85 6.66 7.78
N TYR A 265 -9.14 7.40 8.64
CA TYR A 265 -7.72 7.18 8.92
C TYR A 265 -7.52 5.94 9.79
N LEU A 266 -8.35 5.73 10.82
CA LEU A 266 -8.29 4.51 11.62
C LEU A 266 -8.48 3.25 10.76
N ALA A 267 -9.47 3.27 9.86
CA ALA A 267 -9.71 2.19 8.91
C ALA A 267 -8.54 2.00 7.95
N GLU A 268 -7.82 3.07 7.58
CA GLU A 268 -6.57 2.96 6.83
C GLU A 268 -5.51 2.20 7.61
N ILE A 269 -5.29 2.53 8.88
CA ILE A 269 -4.35 1.79 9.76
C ILE A 269 -4.72 0.31 9.81
N VAL A 270 -6.01 -0.02 9.95
CA VAL A 270 -6.49 -1.41 9.97
C VAL A 270 -6.15 -2.14 8.67
N ILE A 271 -6.32 -1.49 7.51
CA ILE A 271 -5.94 -2.06 6.22
C ILE A 271 -4.44 -2.41 6.18
N TYR A 272 -3.57 -1.46 6.52
CA TYR A 272 -2.11 -1.68 6.49
C TYR A 272 -1.62 -2.61 7.61
N ALA A 273 -2.31 -2.68 8.75
CA ALA A 273 -2.07 -3.71 9.76
C ALA A 273 -2.41 -5.12 9.22
N GLY A 274 -3.52 -5.24 8.49
CA GLY A 274 -3.89 -6.48 7.79
C GLY A 274 -2.82 -6.91 6.77
N LEU A 275 -2.29 -5.98 5.99
CA LEU A 275 -1.18 -6.24 5.06
C LEU A 275 0.11 -6.67 5.78
N LEU A 276 0.44 -6.03 6.90
CA LEU A 276 1.58 -6.39 7.73
C LEU A 276 1.45 -7.82 8.26
N VAL A 277 0.28 -8.19 8.79
CA VAL A 277 -0.03 -9.55 9.24
C VAL A 277 0.04 -10.54 8.08
N ALA A 278 -0.57 -10.22 6.93
CA ALA A 278 -0.58 -11.09 5.77
C ALA A 278 0.84 -11.33 5.20
N SER A 279 1.73 -10.34 5.31
CA SER A 279 3.14 -10.47 4.95
C SER A 279 3.95 -11.38 5.89
N GLY A 280 3.43 -11.66 7.09
CA GLY A 280 4.14 -12.38 8.15
C GLY A 280 5.14 -11.52 8.92
N GLY A 281 5.09 -10.18 8.81
CA GLY A 281 5.82 -9.23 9.66
C GLY A 281 7.34 -9.26 9.57
N SER A 282 7.91 -9.94 8.57
CA SER A 282 9.36 -10.12 8.43
C SER A 282 10.03 -9.07 7.54
N ASP A 283 9.26 -8.37 6.70
CA ASP A 283 9.78 -7.37 5.78
C ASP A 283 9.81 -5.97 6.44
N PRO A 284 10.99 -5.39 6.69
CA PRO A 284 11.11 -4.06 7.28
C PRO A 284 10.50 -2.97 6.39
N THR A 285 10.37 -3.18 5.08
CA THR A 285 9.72 -2.22 4.16
C THR A 285 8.23 -2.08 4.48
N ILE A 286 7.57 -3.20 4.82
CA ILE A 286 6.14 -3.22 5.18
C ILE A 286 5.93 -2.61 6.57
N TRP A 287 6.89 -2.78 7.49
CA TRP A 287 6.90 -2.07 8.76
C TRP A 287 7.05 -0.55 8.58
N LEU A 288 7.94 -0.11 7.69
CA LEU A 288 8.09 1.32 7.38
C LEU A 288 6.84 1.90 6.72
N LEU A 289 6.22 1.16 5.79
CA LEU A 289 4.93 1.52 5.20
C LEU A 289 3.85 1.69 6.28
N PHE A 290 3.72 0.71 7.18
CA PHE A 290 2.77 0.78 8.30
C PHE A 290 3.07 1.97 9.21
N GLY A 291 4.33 2.18 9.58
CA GLY A 291 4.77 3.32 10.38
C GLY A 291 4.46 4.67 9.74
N PHE A 292 4.59 4.77 8.41
CA PHE A 292 4.22 5.98 7.66
C PHE A 292 2.72 6.27 7.69
N VAL A 293 1.88 5.24 7.70
CA VAL A 293 0.42 5.41 7.81
C VAL A 293 -0.01 5.80 9.21
N VAL A 294 0.70 5.31 10.24
CA VAL A 294 0.40 5.61 11.65
C VAL A 294 0.96 6.96 12.09
N ALA A 295 2.12 7.38 11.57
CA ALA A 295 2.79 8.61 11.99
C ALA A 295 1.94 9.91 11.94
N PRO A 296 1.00 10.08 10.99
CA PRO A 296 0.09 11.23 10.94
C PRO A 296 -0.95 11.31 12.06
N LEU A 297 -1.01 10.35 13.01
CA LEU A 297 -1.84 10.42 14.22
C LEU A 297 -1.03 10.87 15.45
N PRO A 298 -0.76 12.17 15.66
CA PRO A 298 -0.73 12.75 17.00
C PRO A 298 -2.14 12.99 17.55
#